data_AF-M6VLS1-F1
#
_entry.id   AF-M6VLS1-F1
#
_cell.length_a   1.000
_cell.length_b   1.000
_cell.length_c   1.000
_cell.angle_alpha   90.00
_cell.angle_beta   90.00
_cell.angle_gamma   90.00
#
_symmetry.space_group_name_H-M   'P 1'
#
loop_
_entity.id
_entity.type
_entity.pdbx_description
1 polymer ?
#
loop_
_entity_poly.entity_id
_entity_poly.type
_entity_poly.pdbx_seq_one_letter_code
_entity_poly.pdbx_strand_id
1 'polypeptide(L)'
;MANTLLNMIQTYLLPQVLPVLRESLQMPALVRRDLDDAAKTKGDTIRVPLPQNLGLAQSMNTATGSTSTDLDDPYADVKLDHWKYKQFQMDDKEMMDSLSDSIVPSAVEGAIKSLANDIDMSLLSLYKDIPYFSGVAGTTPNTADSIIDVRKMLQKNLVPQDSRKLVLDVEAEANFLGIFKDVEKTGETNALKEASIGRKFGFDTYSDQLIPFHTKGTATGSAQVAGAVAQSETVMNIDGVGGGQTFKKGDLFTIGSYQFVVTQDITANGAGVFNGVRFYPPAPVGGIADNASINVIGSHTPNLAFHKDAFCLVIRSLKEEESESSTIAVAKDPISNIPLRVETWRESGKATRFWRFDILYGFATLRPELAARLLG
;
A
#
# COMPACT_ATOMS: atom_id res chain seq x y z
N MET A 1 -18.63 -3.75 40.30
CA MET A 1 -19.09 -4.27 38.99
C MET A 1 -18.27 -3.76 37.79
N ALA A 2 -17.18 -2.99 37.97
CA ALA A 2 -16.32 -2.56 36.87
C ALA A 2 -15.42 -3.70 36.30
N ASN A 3 -15.00 -4.65 37.13
CA ASN A 3 -14.07 -5.72 36.73
C ASN A 3 -14.68 -6.85 35.89
N THR A 4 -16.01 -6.98 35.80
CA THR A 4 -16.62 -8.06 35.01
C THR A 4 -16.66 -7.71 33.52
N LEU A 5 -16.86 -6.44 33.18
CA LEU A 5 -16.95 -5.99 31.79
C LEU A 5 -15.57 -5.98 31.10
N LEU A 6 -14.54 -5.47 31.79
CA LEU A 6 -13.15 -5.53 31.31
C LEU A 6 -12.71 -6.99 31.09
N ASN A 7 -13.02 -7.89 32.03
CA ASN A 7 -12.71 -9.32 31.90
C ASN A 7 -13.47 -9.99 30.76
N MET A 8 -14.73 -9.62 30.49
CA MET A 8 -15.47 -10.16 29.33
C MET A 8 -14.90 -9.66 27.99
N ILE A 9 -14.51 -8.38 27.93
CA ILE A 9 -13.89 -7.79 26.73
C ILE A 9 -12.55 -8.47 26.44
N GLN A 10 -11.67 -8.57 27.45
CA GLN A 10 -10.34 -9.14 27.32
C GLN A 10 -10.31 -10.66 27.15
N THR A 11 -11.21 -11.39 27.82
CA THR A 11 -11.16 -12.87 27.84
C THR A 11 -12.05 -13.53 26.80
N TYR A 12 -13.15 -12.92 26.37
CA TYR A 12 -14.11 -13.56 25.47
C TYR A 12 -14.25 -12.86 24.12
N LEU A 13 -14.44 -11.54 24.10
CA LEU A 13 -14.67 -10.80 22.86
C LEU A 13 -13.39 -10.64 22.02
N LEU A 14 -12.30 -10.20 22.65
CA LEU A 14 -11.06 -9.94 21.90
C LEU A 14 -10.46 -11.22 21.28
N PRO A 15 -10.30 -12.35 22.00
CA PRO A 15 -9.73 -13.57 21.41
C PRO A 15 -10.53 -14.16 20.25
N GLN A 16 -11.86 -13.98 20.22
CA GLN A 16 -12.71 -14.47 19.13
C GLN A 16 -12.56 -13.65 17.85
N VAL A 17 -12.21 -12.37 17.95
CA VAL A 17 -12.23 -11.47 16.80
C VAL A 17 -10.83 -11.21 16.20
N LEU A 18 -9.76 -11.53 16.93
CA LEU A 18 -8.38 -11.47 16.41
C LEU A 18 -8.13 -12.40 15.19
N PRO A 19 -8.68 -13.63 15.11
CA PRO A 19 -8.59 -14.45 13.90
C PRO A 19 -9.24 -13.79 12.68
N VAL A 20 -10.38 -13.13 12.88
CA VAL A 20 -11.12 -12.40 11.83
C VAL A 20 -10.33 -11.20 11.33
N LEU A 21 -9.70 -10.46 12.25
CA LEU A 21 -8.76 -9.39 11.90
C LEU A 21 -7.64 -9.93 11.00
N ARG A 22 -7.05 -11.08 11.37
CA ARG A 22 -5.93 -11.66 10.63
C ARG A 22 -6.29 -12.10 9.22
N GLU A 23 -7.45 -12.73 9.05
CA GLU A 23 -7.92 -13.19 7.73
C GLU A 23 -8.17 -12.02 6.78
N SER A 24 -8.58 -10.88 7.32
CA SER A 24 -8.93 -9.68 6.54
C SER A 24 -7.73 -8.77 6.25
N LEU A 25 -6.54 -9.05 6.80
CA LEU A 25 -5.33 -8.24 6.63
C LEU A 25 -4.33 -8.95 5.73
N GLN A 26 -4.60 -8.98 4.44
CA GLN A 26 -3.73 -9.67 3.50
C GLN A 26 -2.49 -8.82 3.19
N MET A 27 -2.69 -7.56 2.78
CA MET A 27 -1.59 -6.69 2.39
C MET A 27 -0.66 -6.28 3.56
N PRO A 28 -1.16 -5.99 4.78
CA PRO A 28 -0.35 -5.72 5.97
C PRO A 28 0.60 -6.86 6.36
N ALA A 29 0.23 -8.12 6.10
CA ALA A 29 1.10 -9.26 6.38
C ALA A 29 2.30 -9.34 5.41
N LEU A 30 2.15 -8.79 4.21
CA LEU A 30 3.14 -8.89 3.13
C LEU A 30 4.22 -7.82 3.21
N VAL A 31 3.91 -6.65 3.76
CA VAL A 31 4.83 -5.52 3.85
C VAL A 31 5.78 -5.61 5.05
N ARG A 32 6.83 -4.77 5.07
CA ARG A 32 7.66 -4.61 6.26
C ARG A 32 6.84 -3.92 7.34
N ARG A 33 6.90 -4.47 8.55
CA ARG A 33 6.23 -3.91 9.71
C ARG A 33 7.25 -3.56 10.75
N ASP A 34 7.13 -2.35 11.30
CA ASP A 34 7.84 -2.01 12.52
C ASP A 34 6.98 -2.44 13.71
N LEU A 35 7.53 -3.35 14.52
CA LEU A 35 6.85 -4.05 15.62
C LEU A 35 7.03 -3.35 16.97
N ASP A 36 7.72 -2.21 17.00
CA ASP A 36 7.82 -1.41 18.21
C ASP A 36 6.42 -1.00 18.72
N ASP A 37 6.23 -1.08 20.03
CA ASP A 37 4.93 -1.02 20.73
C ASP A 37 4.81 0.25 21.57
N ALA A 38 5.77 1.18 21.46
CA ALA A 38 5.71 2.43 22.16
C ALA A 38 4.49 3.24 21.72
N ALA A 39 3.56 3.52 22.63
CA ALA A 39 2.40 4.37 22.37
C ALA A 39 2.86 5.75 21.88
N LYS A 40 2.24 6.23 20.80
CA LYS A 40 2.58 7.50 20.14
C LYS A 40 1.36 8.40 19.97
N THR A 41 1.63 9.67 19.77
CA THR A 41 0.57 10.66 19.50
C THR A 41 0.33 10.73 18.00
N LYS A 42 -0.91 11.03 17.59
CA LYS A 42 -1.22 11.30 16.18
C LYS A 42 -0.36 12.45 15.66
N GLY A 43 0.33 12.23 14.55
CA GLY A 43 1.24 13.18 13.91
C GLY A 43 2.72 12.91 14.15
N ASP A 44 3.07 11.96 15.03
CA ASP A 44 4.46 11.55 15.24
C ASP A 44 5.02 10.90 13.97
N THR A 45 6.30 11.20 13.69
CA THR A 45 7.03 10.62 12.57
C THR A 45 8.03 9.60 13.09
N ILE A 46 8.01 8.40 12.54
CA ILE A 46 8.95 7.32 12.85
C ILE A 46 9.94 7.22 11.71
N ARG A 47 11.23 7.31 12.06
CA ARG A 47 12.33 7.16 11.12
C ARG A 47 12.68 5.69 10.97
N VAL A 48 12.49 5.16 9.78
CA VAL A 48 12.89 3.80 9.43
C VAL A 48 14.24 3.87 8.72
N PRO A 49 15.31 3.24 9.24
CA PRO A 49 16.61 3.25 8.60
C PRO A 49 16.56 2.44 7.30
N LEU A 50 17.12 3.01 6.23
CA LEU A 50 17.29 2.36 4.94
C LEU A 50 18.67 1.71 4.88
N PRO A 51 18.81 0.55 4.21
CA PRO A 51 20.12 -0.03 3.98
C PRO A 51 20.96 0.89 3.08
N GLN A 52 22.23 1.04 3.41
CA GLN A 52 23.13 1.88 2.63
C GLN A 52 23.39 1.31 1.23
N ASN A 53 23.45 2.19 0.23
CA ASN A 53 23.89 1.84 -1.11
C ASN A 53 25.25 2.48 -1.36
N LEU A 54 26.32 1.68 -1.34
CA LEU A 54 27.70 2.13 -1.53
C LEU A 54 28.13 2.17 -3.01
N GLY A 55 27.19 1.96 -3.94
CA GLY A 55 27.48 1.94 -5.38
C GLY A 55 28.37 0.76 -5.81
N LEU A 56 29.00 0.89 -6.97
CA LEU A 56 29.91 -0.13 -7.52
C LEU A 56 31.31 0.00 -6.91
N ALA A 57 31.96 -1.14 -6.67
CA ALA A 57 33.33 -1.18 -6.20
C ALA A 57 34.29 -0.53 -7.22
N GLN A 58 35.20 0.32 -6.72
CA GLN A 58 36.24 0.94 -7.53
C GLN A 58 37.49 0.05 -7.56
N SER A 59 38.17 -0.01 -8.71
CA SER A 59 39.45 -0.70 -8.84
C SER A 59 40.52 0.02 -8.04
N MET A 60 41.28 -0.72 -7.23
CA MET A 60 42.40 -0.18 -6.47
C MET A 60 43.50 0.32 -7.42
N ASN A 61 43.84 1.61 -7.33
CA ASN A 61 44.99 2.18 -8.03
C ASN A 61 46.14 2.37 -7.03
N THR A 62 47.20 1.55 -7.16
CA THR A 62 48.37 1.59 -6.28
C THR A 62 49.21 2.87 -6.41
N ALA A 63 49.00 3.68 -7.46
CA ALA A 63 49.71 4.93 -7.68
C ALA A 63 48.99 6.16 -7.06
N THR A 64 47.66 6.15 -6.95
CA THR A 64 46.87 7.29 -6.44
C THR A 64 46.14 7.01 -5.11
N GLY A 65 46.17 5.76 -4.62
CA GLY A 65 45.49 5.36 -3.37
C GLY A 65 44.00 5.08 -3.56
N SER A 66 43.29 4.85 -2.45
CA SER A 66 41.83 4.63 -2.41
C SER A 66 41.10 5.91 -2.03
N THR A 67 39.99 6.21 -2.72
CA THR A 67 39.05 7.27 -2.30
C THR A 67 38.01 6.70 -1.36
N SER A 68 37.83 7.32 -0.19
CA SER A 68 36.78 6.97 0.77
C SER A 68 35.48 7.69 0.40
N THR A 69 34.35 6.98 0.48
CA THR A 69 33.02 7.59 0.46
C THR A 69 32.53 7.69 1.90
N ASP A 70 32.00 8.85 2.30
CA ASP A 70 31.42 9.03 3.63
C ASP A 70 30.18 8.14 3.80
N LEU A 71 30.01 7.59 5.01
CA LEU A 71 28.82 6.86 5.38
C LEU A 71 27.68 7.85 5.65
N ASP A 72 26.60 7.76 4.87
CA ASP A 72 25.36 8.47 5.16
C ASP A 72 24.38 7.57 5.92
N ASP A 73 23.49 8.15 6.72
CA ASP A 73 22.43 7.41 7.45
C ASP A 73 21.06 7.72 6.82
N PRO A 74 20.72 7.08 5.68
CA PRO A 74 19.46 7.35 5.00
C PRO A 74 18.30 6.82 5.84
N TYR A 75 17.36 7.71 6.16
CA TYR A 75 16.11 7.37 6.84
C TYR A 75 14.90 7.70 5.97
N ALA A 76 13.86 6.88 6.08
CA ALA A 76 12.54 7.18 5.56
C ALA A 76 11.61 7.58 6.71
N ASP A 77 10.94 8.72 6.56
CA ASP A 77 9.98 9.24 7.53
C ASP A 77 8.60 8.63 7.29
N VAL A 78 8.09 7.85 8.26
CA VAL A 78 6.72 7.31 8.27
C VAL A 78 5.89 8.11 9.27
N LYS A 79 4.89 8.85 8.78
CA LYS A 79 4.00 9.64 9.62
C LYS A 79 2.81 8.82 10.11
N LEU A 80 2.49 8.92 11.40
CA LEU A 80 1.29 8.34 12.01
C LEU A 80 0.11 9.32 11.90
N ASP A 81 -0.55 9.38 10.76
CA ASP A 81 -1.63 10.33 10.47
C ASP A 81 -3.03 9.71 10.37
N HIS A 82 -3.12 8.39 10.18
CA HIS A 82 -4.40 7.69 10.06
C HIS A 82 -4.89 7.19 11.43
N TRP A 83 -5.77 7.99 12.05
CA TRP A 83 -6.59 7.54 13.18
C TRP A 83 -8.01 7.23 12.70
N LYS A 84 -8.36 5.95 12.72
CA LYS A 84 -9.66 5.45 12.24
C LYS A 84 -10.38 4.75 13.37
N TYR A 85 -11.70 4.90 13.39
CA TYR A 85 -12.55 4.27 14.37
C TYR A 85 -13.83 3.72 13.73
N LYS A 86 -14.37 2.67 14.33
CA LYS A 86 -15.73 2.20 14.05
C LYS A 86 -16.49 2.10 15.36
N GLN A 87 -17.70 2.66 15.36
CA GLN A 87 -18.55 2.71 16.52
C GLN A 87 -19.90 2.08 16.21
N PHE A 88 -20.44 1.34 17.18
CA PHE A 88 -21.83 0.92 17.20
C PHE A 88 -22.42 1.12 18.59
N GLN A 89 -23.74 1.12 18.65
CA GLN A 89 -24.50 1.35 19.87
C GLN A 89 -25.58 0.28 20.02
N MET A 90 -25.99 0.00 21.25
CA MET A 90 -27.08 -0.91 21.56
C MET A 90 -27.86 -0.36 22.75
N ASP A 91 -29.19 -0.37 22.64
CA ASP A 91 -30.05 0.07 23.73
C ASP A 91 -30.19 -1.01 24.80
N ASP A 92 -30.43 -0.62 26.06
CA ASP A 92 -30.56 -1.56 27.18
C ASP A 92 -31.69 -2.58 26.96
N LYS A 93 -32.77 -2.18 26.27
CA LYS A 93 -33.86 -3.08 25.90
C LYS A 93 -33.39 -4.11 24.89
N GLU A 94 -32.64 -3.71 23.87
CA GLU A 94 -32.09 -4.63 22.87
C GLU A 94 -31.05 -5.56 23.51
N MET A 95 -30.27 -5.08 24.48
CA MET A 95 -29.31 -5.89 25.23
C MET A 95 -29.98 -6.93 26.15
N MET A 96 -31.21 -6.66 26.62
CA MET A 96 -32.01 -7.62 27.40
C MET A 96 -32.86 -8.54 26.52
N ASP A 97 -33.42 -8.03 25.43
CA ASP A 97 -34.27 -8.76 24.48
C ASP A 97 -33.44 -9.55 23.46
N SER A 98 -32.12 -9.29 23.34
CA SER A 98 -31.21 -10.07 22.49
C SER A 98 -31.03 -11.48 23.05
N LEU A 99 -32.00 -12.34 22.72
CA LEU A 99 -32.02 -13.78 22.91
C LEU A 99 -30.94 -14.54 22.12
N SER A 100 -29.89 -13.87 21.64
CA SER A 100 -28.80 -14.49 20.90
C SER A 100 -27.47 -13.87 21.29
N ASP A 101 -26.67 -14.66 22.02
CA ASP A 101 -25.28 -14.43 22.42
C ASP A 101 -24.33 -14.07 21.23
N SER A 102 -24.84 -14.01 20.00
CA SER A 102 -24.08 -13.92 18.76
C SER A 102 -24.13 -12.55 18.06
N ILE A 103 -25.10 -11.67 18.39
CA ILE A 103 -25.22 -10.36 17.71
C ILE A 103 -24.05 -9.44 18.08
N VAL A 104 -23.69 -9.38 19.36
CA VAL A 104 -22.58 -8.52 19.81
C VAL A 104 -21.24 -8.99 19.24
N PRO A 105 -20.86 -10.28 19.31
CA PRO A 105 -19.67 -10.78 18.63
C PRO A 105 -19.69 -10.50 17.12
N SER A 106 -20.81 -10.75 16.43
CA SER A 106 -20.92 -10.50 14.98
C SER A 106 -20.77 -9.01 14.61
N ALA A 107 -21.33 -8.11 15.42
CA ALA A 107 -21.17 -6.66 15.23
C ALA A 107 -19.71 -6.22 15.44
N VAL A 108 -19.02 -6.81 16.42
CA VAL A 108 -17.60 -6.56 16.66
C VAL A 108 -16.74 -7.10 15.52
N GLU A 109 -17.03 -8.31 15.01
CA GLU A 109 -16.37 -8.88 13.83
C GLU A 109 -16.53 -7.98 12.62
N GLY A 110 -17.75 -7.54 12.31
CA GLY A 110 -18.02 -6.63 11.19
C GLY A 110 -17.29 -5.29 11.35
N ALA A 111 -17.24 -4.74 12.57
CA ALA A 111 -16.50 -3.51 12.84
C ALA A 111 -15.00 -3.70 12.59
N ILE A 112 -14.42 -4.80 13.06
CA ILE A 112 -12.99 -5.09 12.92
C ILE A 112 -12.61 -5.40 11.47
N LYS A 113 -13.45 -6.14 10.72
CA LYS A 113 -13.28 -6.33 9.26
C LYS A 113 -13.28 -5.00 8.52
N SER A 114 -14.18 -4.08 8.88
CA SER A 114 -14.22 -2.74 8.27
C SER A 114 -12.95 -1.92 8.54
N LEU A 115 -12.34 -2.06 9.73
CA LEU A 115 -11.05 -1.42 10.02
C LEU A 115 -9.92 -2.08 9.21
N ALA A 116 -9.88 -3.41 9.16
CA ALA A 116 -8.87 -4.15 8.40
C ALA A 116 -8.89 -3.77 6.91
N ASN A 117 -10.08 -3.79 6.29
CA ASN A 117 -10.25 -3.42 4.89
C ASN A 117 -9.77 -1.97 4.60
N ASP A 118 -9.99 -1.04 5.53
CA ASP A 118 -9.51 0.35 5.37
C ASP A 118 -7.98 0.45 5.43
N ILE A 119 -7.32 -0.38 6.26
CA ILE A 119 -5.85 -0.47 6.28
C ILE A 119 -5.33 -1.07 4.97
N ASP A 120 -5.95 -2.15 4.48
CA ASP A 120 -5.56 -2.81 3.24
C ASP A 120 -5.73 -1.87 2.05
N MET A 121 -6.87 -1.20 1.92
CA MET A 121 -7.10 -0.16 0.91
C MET A 121 -6.09 0.99 1.00
N SER A 122 -5.74 1.40 2.23
CA SER A 122 -4.75 2.46 2.46
C SER A 122 -3.37 2.05 1.96
N LEU A 123 -2.93 0.81 2.25
CA LEU A 123 -1.66 0.27 1.75
C LEU A 123 -1.68 0.09 0.23
N LEU A 124 -2.77 -0.43 -0.32
CA LEU A 124 -2.90 -0.58 -1.77
C LEU A 124 -2.76 0.77 -2.45
N SER A 125 -3.30 1.86 -1.88
CA SER A 125 -3.19 3.22 -2.43
C SER A 125 -1.75 3.73 -2.65
N LEU A 126 -0.75 3.11 -2.00
CA LEU A 126 0.68 3.35 -2.25
C LEU A 126 1.10 2.98 -3.68
N TYR A 127 0.26 2.24 -4.42
CA TYR A 127 0.49 1.99 -5.85
C TYR A 127 0.84 3.28 -6.58
N LYS A 128 0.19 4.40 -6.22
CA LYS A 128 0.35 5.73 -6.83
C LYS A 128 1.77 6.29 -6.79
N ASP A 129 2.65 5.80 -5.92
CA ASP A 129 4.03 6.28 -5.85
C ASP A 129 4.98 5.45 -6.72
N ILE A 130 4.52 4.33 -7.27
CA ILE A 130 5.34 3.40 -8.05
C ILE A 130 5.36 3.83 -9.52
N PRO A 131 6.54 4.03 -10.13
CA PRO A 131 6.65 4.41 -11.54
C PRO A 131 6.82 3.25 -12.51
N TYR A 132 7.33 2.11 -12.04
CA TYR A 132 7.63 0.98 -12.91
C TYR A 132 6.35 0.22 -13.24
N PHE A 133 6.12 -0.07 -14.50
CA PHE A 133 4.95 -0.83 -14.91
C PHE A 133 5.22 -1.76 -16.10
N SER A 134 4.39 -2.78 -16.25
CA SER A 134 4.36 -3.67 -17.40
C SER A 134 2.91 -4.03 -17.75
N GLY A 135 2.66 -4.37 -19.01
CA GLY A 135 1.32 -4.63 -19.53
C GLY A 135 0.73 -3.42 -20.23
N VAL A 136 -0.55 -3.54 -20.62
CA VAL A 136 -1.31 -2.51 -21.34
C VAL A 136 -2.49 -2.08 -20.48
N ALA A 137 -2.67 -0.78 -20.30
CA ALA A 137 -3.76 -0.24 -19.49
C ALA A 137 -5.14 -0.64 -20.06
N GLY A 138 -6.02 -1.15 -19.19
CA GLY A 138 -7.37 -1.60 -19.56
C GLY A 138 -7.40 -2.93 -20.30
N THR A 139 -6.29 -3.67 -20.32
CA THR A 139 -6.24 -5.05 -20.81
C THR A 139 -5.79 -5.96 -19.68
N THR A 140 -6.73 -6.70 -19.11
CA THR A 140 -6.46 -7.64 -18.03
C THR A 140 -5.36 -8.63 -18.45
N PRO A 141 -4.31 -8.83 -17.65
CA PRO A 141 -3.22 -9.73 -18.00
C PRO A 141 -3.74 -11.14 -18.27
N ASN A 142 -3.49 -11.65 -19.47
CA ASN A 142 -4.04 -12.92 -19.96
C ASN A 142 -2.96 -13.92 -20.39
N THR A 143 -1.68 -13.62 -20.13
CA THR A 143 -0.53 -14.48 -20.48
C THR A 143 0.45 -14.59 -19.32
N ALA A 144 1.11 -15.75 -19.20
CA ALA A 144 2.19 -15.95 -18.24
C ALA A 144 3.38 -15.00 -18.47
N ASP A 145 3.58 -14.53 -19.70
CA ASP A 145 4.62 -13.55 -20.06
C ASP A 145 4.47 -12.23 -19.31
N SER A 146 3.24 -11.85 -18.97
CA SER A 146 2.96 -10.64 -18.19
C SER A 146 3.66 -10.67 -16.82
N ILE A 147 3.72 -11.84 -16.16
CA ILE A 147 4.43 -12.01 -14.89
C ILE A 147 5.96 -12.00 -15.09
N ILE A 148 6.43 -12.57 -16.21
CA ILE A 148 7.85 -12.60 -16.57
C ILE A 148 8.37 -11.19 -16.87
N ASP A 149 7.57 -10.35 -17.51
CA ASP A 149 7.94 -8.97 -17.80
C ASP A 149 8.05 -8.12 -16.54
N VAL A 150 7.12 -8.27 -15.59
CA VAL A 150 7.24 -7.67 -14.25
C VAL A 150 8.54 -8.13 -13.59
N ARG A 151 8.85 -9.44 -13.66
CA ARG A 151 10.08 -9.99 -13.09
C ARG A 151 11.32 -9.37 -13.72
N LYS A 152 11.33 -9.22 -15.04
CA LYS A 152 12.43 -8.61 -15.80
C LYS A 152 12.63 -7.16 -15.39
N MET A 153 11.56 -6.40 -15.18
CA MET A 153 11.65 -5.02 -14.69
C MET A 153 12.25 -4.95 -13.29
N LEU A 154 11.77 -5.76 -12.33
CA LEU A 154 12.36 -5.80 -10.99
C LEU A 154 13.81 -6.30 -11.00
N GLN A 155 14.19 -7.17 -11.93
CA GLN A 155 15.58 -7.60 -12.08
C GLN A 155 16.47 -6.49 -12.65
N LYS A 156 15.98 -5.68 -13.61
CA LYS A 156 16.69 -4.50 -14.09
C LYS A 156 16.94 -3.49 -12.96
N ASN A 157 16.00 -3.39 -12.02
CA ASN A 157 16.12 -2.54 -10.83
C ASN A 157 16.98 -3.18 -9.71
N LEU A 158 17.66 -4.31 -9.97
CA LEU A 158 18.52 -5.01 -9.03
C LEU A 158 17.82 -5.41 -7.71
N VAL A 159 16.50 -5.61 -7.76
CA VAL A 159 15.71 -6.02 -6.59
C VAL A 159 16.14 -7.45 -6.18
N PRO A 160 16.35 -7.74 -4.88
CA PRO A 160 16.60 -9.09 -4.41
C PRO A 160 15.51 -10.08 -4.89
N GLN A 161 15.90 -11.31 -5.20
CA GLN A 161 14.94 -12.33 -5.68
C GLN A 161 14.14 -12.98 -4.56
N ASP A 162 14.60 -12.83 -3.32
CA ASP A 162 13.89 -13.34 -2.15
C ASP A 162 12.67 -12.49 -1.82
N SER A 163 11.68 -13.05 -1.13
CA SER A 163 10.55 -12.33 -0.55
C SER A 163 9.78 -11.38 -1.49
N ARG A 164 9.71 -11.69 -2.79
CA ARG A 164 8.89 -10.95 -3.75
C ARG A 164 7.44 -11.42 -3.69
N LYS A 165 6.52 -10.48 -3.60
CA LYS A 165 5.08 -10.68 -3.49
C LYS A 165 4.39 -10.11 -4.73
N LEU A 166 3.35 -10.77 -5.19
CA LEU A 166 2.50 -10.31 -6.28
C LEU A 166 1.05 -10.34 -5.80
N VAL A 167 0.41 -9.17 -5.74
CA VAL A 167 -0.99 -8.99 -5.37
C VAL A 167 -1.78 -8.71 -6.64
N LEU A 168 -2.74 -9.58 -6.93
CA LEU A 168 -3.54 -9.59 -8.15
C LEU A 168 -5.00 -9.30 -7.85
N ASP A 169 -5.66 -8.66 -8.81
CA ASP A 169 -7.11 -8.49 -8.81
C ASP A 169 -7.79 -9.81 -9.19
N VAL A 170 -9.07 -9.93 -8.84
CA VAL A 170 -9.89 -11.12 -9.05
C VAL A 170 -9.94 -11.53 -10.52
N GLU A 171 -10.02 -10.55 -11.44
CA GLU A 171 -10.06 -10.84 -12.88
C GLU A 171 -8.71 -11.37 -13.40
N ALA A 172 -7.61 -10.78 -12.93
CA ALA A 172 -6.27 -11.23 -13.29
C ALA A 172 -6.00 -12.62 -12.73
N GLU A 173 -6.37 -12.88 -11.47
CA GLU A 173 -6.26 -14.20 -10.85
C GLU A 173 -7.03 -15.27 -11.64
N ALA A 174 -8.28 -15.00 -12.03
CA ALA A 174 -9.09 -15.95 -12.80
C ALA A 174 -8.42 -16.33 -14.13
N ASN A 175 -7.85 -15.36 -14.83
CA ASN A 175 -7.10 -15.60 -16.08
C ASN A 175 -5.84 -16.43 -15.83
N PHE A 176 -5.07 -16.11 -14.79
CA PHE A 176 -3.87 -16.88 -14.44
C PHE A 176 -4.20 -18.29 -13.98
N LEU A 177 -5.27 -18.49 -13.21
CA LEU A 177 -5.75 -19.81 -12.82
C LEU A 177 -6.13 -20.65 -14.06
N GLY A 178 -6.77 -20.00 -15.05
CA GLY A 178 -7.08 -20.60 -16.34
C GLY A 178 -5.87 -21.14 -17.10
N ILE A 179 -4.70 -20.55 -16.90
CA ILE A 179 -3.42 -20.94 -17.54
C ILE A 179 -2.68 -21.99 -16.72
N PHE A 180 -2.67 -21.85 -15.38
CA PHE A 180 -1.89 -22.71 -14.48
C PHE A 180 -2.62 -23.98 -14.01
N LYS A 181 -3.88 -24.17 -14.41
CA LYS A 181 -4.65 -25.40 -14.16
C LYS A 181 -4.08 -26.64 -14.88
N ASP A 182 -3.26 -26.45 -15.91
CA ASP A 182 -2.61 -27.55 -16.65
C ASP A 182 -1.52 -28.20 -15.77
N VAL A 183 -1.89 -29.24 -15.01
CA VAL A 183 -0.98 -29.99 -14.12
C VAL A 183 0.24 -30.55 -14.86
N GLU A 184 0.08 -30.90 -16.15
CA GLU A 184 1.19 -31.40 -16.97
C GLU A 184 2.33 -30.38 -17.12
N LYS A 185 2.04 -29.07 -17.03
CA LYS A 185 3.04 -28.01 -17.15
C LYS A 185 3.53 -27.48 -15.81
N THR A 186 2.73 -27.60 -14.75
CA THR A 186 3.03 -27.02 -13.44
C THR A 186 3.55 -28.01 -12.41
N GLY A 187 3.31 -29.32 -12.62
CA GLY A 187 3.75 -30.40 -11.71
C GLY A 187 3.09 -30.38 -10.32
N GLU A 188 2.19 -29.42 -10.05
CA GLU A 188 1.57 -29.20 -8.75
C GLU A 188 0.05 -29.22 -8.87
N THR A 189 -0.63 -29.95 -7.97
CA THR A 189 -2.09 -30.10 -7.98
C THR A 189 -2.81 -29.02 -7.19
N ASN A 190 -2.10 -28.11 -6.51
CA ASN A 190 -2.72 -27.12 -5.61
C ASN A 190 -3.60 -26.11 -6.35
N ALA A 191 -3.20 -25.69 -7.56
CA ALA A 191 -4.02 -24.82 -8.40
C ALA A 191 -5.35 -25.48 -8.82
N LEU A 192 -5.39 -26.82 -8.93
CA LEU A 192 -6.63 -27.57 -9.21
C LEU A 192 -7.50 -27.81 -7.96
N LYS A 193 -6.90 -27.87 -6.77
CA LYS A 193 -7.59 -28.23 -5.52
C LYS A 193 -8.10 -27.03 -4.73
N GLU A 194 -7.24 -26.03 -4.56
CA GLU A 194 -7.49 -24.88 -3.68
C GLU A 194 -7.73 -23.59 -4.49
N ALA A 195 -7.75 -23.68 -5.82
CA ALA A 195 -7.82 -22.54 -6.74
C ALA A 195 -6.76 -21.44 -6.46
N SER A 196 -5.66 -21.80 -5.78
CA SER A 196 -4.58 -20.89 -5.43
C SER A 196 -3.41 -21.07 -6.39
N ILE A 197 -2.91 -19.95 -6.92
CA ILE A 197 -1.77 -19.93 -7.84
C ILE A 197 -0.47 -20.30 -7.09
N GLY A 198 -0.32 -19.87 -5.82
CA GLY A 198 0.85 -20.15 -4.98
C GLY A 198 2.11 -19.40 -5.42
N ARG A 199 3.29 -19.98 -5.17
CA ARG A 199 4.57 -19.37 -5.59
C ARG A 199 4.85 -19.70 -7.05
N LYS A 200 4.78 -18.72 -7.95
CA LYS A 200 5.07 -18.89 -9.39
C LYS A 200 6.06 -17.84 -9.87
N PHE A 201 6.98 -18.28 -10.73
CA PHE A 201 8.03 -17.45 -11.35
C PHE A 201 8.82 -16.55 -10.38
N GLY A 202 9.01 -16.98 -9.13
CA GLY A 202 9.78 -16.25 -8.12
C GLY A 202 8.97 -15.21 -7.33
N PHE A 203 7.64 -15.16 -7.52
CA PHE A 203 6.72 -14.38 -6.69
C PHE A 203 5.81 -15.29 -5.88
N ASP A 204 5.55 -14.90 -4.64
CA ASP A 204 4.42 -15.44 -3.88
C ASP A 204 3.18 -14.64 -4.29
N THR A 205 2.23 -15.31 -4.94
CA THR A 205 1.03 -14.67 -5.48
C THR A 205 -0.11 -14.70 -4.47
N TYR A 206 -0.81 -13.59 -4.36
CA TYR A 206 -1.98 -13.38 -3.51
C TYR A 206 -3.03 -12.65 -4.33
N SER A 207 -4.30 -12.91 -4.04
CA SER A 207 -5.42 -12.20 -4.64
C SER A 207 -6.10 -11.32 -3.63
N ASP A 208 -6.37 -10.08 -4.03
CA ASP A 208 -7.05 -9.10 -3.18
C ASP A 208 -8.22 -8.49 -3.94
N GLN A 209 -9.39 -8.50 -3.32
CA GLN A 209 -10.63 -7.96 -3.88
C GLN A 209 -10.72 -6.44 -3.74
N LEU A 210 -9.85 -5.84 -2.93
CA LEU A 210 -9.86 -4.40 -2.62
C LEU A 210 -8.90 -3.59 -3.47
N ILE A 211 -8.36 -4.17 -4.55
CA ILE A 211 -7.48 -3.45 -5.48
C ILE A 211 -8.25 -2.27 -6.10
N PRO A 212 -7.77 -1.03 -5.89
CA PRO A 212 -8.48 0.16 -6.36
C PRO A 212 -8.30 0.34 -7.86
N PHE A 213 -9.38 0.69 -8.58
CA PHE A 213 -9.28 1.09 -9.98
C PHE A 213 -8.62 2.47 -10.12
N HIS A 214 -7.56 2.56 -10.92
CA HIS A 214 -6.88 3.84 -11.17
C HIS A 214 -7.57 4.60 -12.30
N THR A 215 -8.20 5.73 -11.96
CA THR A 215 -8.81 6.63 -12.93
C THR A 215 -7.85 7.75 -13.28
N LYS A 216 -7.35 7.74 -14.53
CA LYS A 216 -6.40 8.76 -14.99
C LYS A 216 -6.98 10.18 -14.96
N GLY A 217 -6.09 11.17 -14.94
CA GLY A 217 -6.43 12.54 -15.28
C GLY A 217 -6.98 12.69 -16.71
N THR A 218 -7.56 13.85 -17.00
CA THR A 218 -8.17 14.11 -18.32
C THR A 218 -7.13 14.39 -19.42
N ALA A 219 -5.86 14.60 -19.04
CA ALA A 219 -4.75 14.86 -19.96
C ALA A 219 -4.76 13.90 -21.15
N THR A 220 -5.10 14.47 -22.31
CA THR A 220 -5.17 13.81 -23.61
C THR A 220 -4.63 14.79 -24.65
N GLY A 221 -3.83 14.29 -25.59
CA GLY A 221 -3.18 15.11 -26.63
C GLY A 221 -1.73 14.72 -26.88
N SER A 222 -1.08 15.45 -27.79
CA SER A 222 0.36 15.37 -28.05
C SER A 222 1.14 16.13 -26.98
N ALA A 223 1.05 15.65 -25.73
CA ALA A 223 1.78 16.25 -24.62
C ALA A 223 3.29 16.18 -24.92
N GLN A 224 3.97 17.31 -24.77
CA GLN A 224 5.40 17.43 -25.00
C GLN A 224 6.07 18.09 -23.80
N VAL A 225 7.35 17.77 -23.60
CA VAL A 225 8.16 18.39 -22.56
C VAL A 225 8.46 19.82 -22.98
N ALA A 226 8.05 20.78 -22.15
CA ALA A 226 8.25 22.20 -22.39
C ALA A 226 9.56 22.66 -21.72
N GLY A 227 10.60 22.81 -22.52
CA GLY A 227 11.95 23.15 -22.06
C GLY A 227 12.75 21.91 -21.64
N ALA A 228 14.03 21.89 -21.97
CA ALA A 228 14.91 20.78 -21.61
C ALA A 228 15.04 20.64 -20.08
N VAL A 229 14.86 19.42 -19.59
CA VAL A 229 14.98 19.08 -18.17
C VAL A 229 16.38 18.52 -17.93
N ALA A 230 17.13 19.14 -17.03
CA ALA A 230 18.47 18.68 -16.68
C ALA A 230 18.43 17.31 -15.97
N GLN A 231 19.55 16.59 -15.98
CA GLN A 231 19.69 15.34 -15.25
C GLN A 231 19.37 15.55 -13.76
N SER A 232 18.73 14.55 -13.14
CA SER A 232 18.38 14.53 -11.71
C SER A 232 17.29 15.52 -11.27
N GLU A 233 16.75 16.34 -12.18
CA GLU A 233 15.57 17.16 -11.90
C GLU A 233 14.33 16.29 -11.72
N THR A 234 13.45 16.73 -10.83
CA THR A 234 12.17 16.04 -10.50
C THR A 234 10.96 16.88 -10.89
N VAL A 235 11.20 18.01 -11.54
CA VAL A 235 10.19 18.97 -11.97
C VAL A 235 10.35 19.21 -13.46
N MET A 236 9.26 19.13 -14.22
CA MET A 236 9.23 19.49 -15.63
C MET A 236 7.98 20.29 -15.96
N ASN A 237 8.07 21.08 -17.03
CA ASN A 237 6.89 21.70 -17.61
C ASN A 237 6.42 20.86 -18.79
N ILE A 238 5.11 20.82 -19.02
CA ILE A 238 4.50 20.08 -20.14
C ILE A 238 3.63 21.05 -20.94
N ASP A 239 3.73 21.00 -22.26
CA ASP A 239 2.85 21.71 -23.18
C ASP A 239 2.17 20.74 -24.17
N GLY A 240 1.45 21.28 -25.16
CA GLY A 240 0.77 20.46 -26.18
C GLY A 240 -0.51 19.79 -25.70
N VAL A 241 -1.06 20.22 -24.56
CA VAL A 241 -2.27 19.68 -23.93
C VAL A 241 -3.40 20.71 -23.99
N GLY A 242 -4.66 20.27 -24.02
CA GLY A 242 -5.79 21.20 -23.98
C GLY A 242 -5.82 22.04 -22.69
N GLY A 243 -6.39 23.24 -22.74
CA GLY A 243 -6.62 24.04 -21.53
C GLY A 243 -7.56 23.32 -20.55
N GLY A 244 -7.26 23.39 -19.25
CA GLY A 244 -8.08 22.76 -18.19
C GLY A 244 -7.94 21.25 -18.06
N GLN A 245 -6.99 20.63 -18.79
CA GLN A 245 -6.68 19.22 -18.62
C GLN A 245 -6.00 18.96 -17.27
N THR A 246 -6.16 17.76 -16.74
CA THR A 246 -5.67 17.40 -15.39
C THR A 246 -4.74 16.20 -15.45
N PHE A 247 -3.70 16.23 -14.62
CA PHE A 247 -2.94 15.05 -14.18
C PHE A 247 -3.24 14.80 -12.71
N LYS A 248 -3.39 13.54 -12.35
CA LYS A 248 -3.61 13.10 -10.97
C LYS A 248 -2.38 12.38 -10.44
N LYS A 249 -2.21 12.39 -9.10
CA LYS A 249 -1.19 11.60 -8.42
C LYS A 249 -1.37 10.13 -8.74
N GLY A 250 -0.31 9.51 -9.23
CA GLY A 250 -0.28 8.12 -9.65
C GLY A 250 -0.49 7.89 -11.15
N ASP A 251 -0.78 8.94 -11.92
CA ASP A 251 -0.81 8.86 -13.38
C ASP A 251 0.57 8.45 -13.90
N LEU A 252 0.58 7.49 -14.83
CA LEU A 252 1.81 6.98 -15.45
C LEU A 252 2.01 7.62 -16.81
N PHE A 253 3.26 7.94 -17.14
CA PHE A 253 3.63 8.41 -18.47
C PHE A 253 5.01 7.87 -18.87
N THR A 254 5.25 7.83 -20.17
CA THR A 254 6.55 7.42 -20.72
C THR A 254 7.11 8.48 -21.62
N ILE A 255 8.43 8.66 -21.54
CA ILE A 255 9.19 9.51 -22.45
C ILE A 255 10.27 8.63 -23.07
N GLY A 256 10.11 8.32 -24.36
CA GLY A 256 10.94 7.31 -25.03
C GLY A 256 10.81 5.94 -24.35
N SER A 257 11.91 5.43 -23.79
CA SER A 257 11.95 4.15 -23.06
C SER A 257 11.85 4.29 -21.54
N TYR A 258 11.80 5.51 -21.01
CA TYR A 258 11.75 5.76 -19.57
C TYR A 258 10.30 5.85 -19.07
N GLN A 259 10.06 5.28 -17.89
CA GLN A 259 8.75 5.25 -17.23
C GLN A 259 8.76 6.19 -16.02
N PHE A 260 7.68 6.93 -15.86
CA PHE A 260 7.53 7.90 -14.78
C PHE A 260 6.13 7.87 -14.20
N VAL A 261 6.02 8.35 -12.96
CA VAL A 261 4.77 8.58 -12.25
C VAL A 261 4.66 10.04 -11.82
N VAL A 262 3.45 10.60 -11.92
CA VAL A 262 3.14 11.92 -11.41
C VAL A 262 2.91 11.85 -9.90
N THR A 263 3.59 12.71 -9.13
CA THR A 263 3.56 12.67 -7.66
C THR A 263 2.56 13.65 -7.03
N GLN A 264 1.94 14.51 -7.83
CA GLN A 264 0.98 15.52 -7.38
C GLN A 264 -0.17 15.70 -8.37
N ASP A 265 -1.32 16.16 -7.88
CA ASP A 265 -2.40 16.60 -8.75
C ASP A 265 -2.05 17.97 -9.34
N ILE A 266 -2.24 18.14 -10.66
CA ILE A 266 -1.99 19.41 -11.34
C ILE A 266 -2.97 19.62 -12.49
N THR A 267 -3.35 20.88 -12.71
CA THR A 267 -4.25 21.29 -13.80
C THR A 267 -3.50 22.20 -14.77
N ALA A 268 -3.69 21.99 -16.07
CA ALA A 268 -3.13 22.83 -17.11
C ALA A 268 -3.77 24.21 -17.06
N ASN A 269 -2.96 25.24 -17.31
CA ASN A 269 -3.49 26.60 -17.44
C ASN A 269 -4.41 26.73 -18.67
N GLY A 270 -5.06 27.89 -18.81
CA GLY A 270 -5.94 28.17 -19.97
C GLY A 270 -5.23 28.13 -21.32
N ALA A 271 -3.89 28.17 -21.34
CA ALA A 271 -3.06 28.05 -22.54
C ALA A 271 -2.62 26.60 -22.85
N GLY A 272 -3.03 25.62 -22.05
CA GLY A 272 -2.68 24.22 -22.29
C GLY A 272 -1.29 23.81 -21.83
N VAL A 273 -0.72 24.54 -20.87
CA VAL A 273 0.61 24.28 -20.29
C VAL A 273 0.47 23.90 -18.81
N PHE A 274 1.15 22.83 -18.42
CA PHE A 274 1.37 22.47 -17.02
C PHE A 274 2.70 23.05 -16.55
N ASN A 275 2.65 23.92 -15.53
CA ASN A 275 3.84 24.49 -14.91
C ASN A 275 4.24 23.68 -13.67
N GLY A 276 5.44 23.10 -13.67
CA GLY A 276 6.01 22.47 -12.49
C GLY A 276 5.41 21.10 -12.14
N VAL A 277 5.22 20.22 -13.13
CA VAL A 277 4.82 18.82 -12.90
C VAL A 277 5.93 18.08 -12.16
N ARG A 278 5.62 17.59 -10.95
CA ARG A 278 6.54 16.77 -10.15
C ARG A 278 6.41 15.30 -10.52
N PHE A 279 7.51 14.67 -10.88
CA PHE A 279 7.52 13.27 -11.31
C PHE A 279 8.64 12.46 -10.65
N TYR A 280 8.47 11.13 -10.70
CA TYR A 280 9.44 10.16 -10.20
C TYR A 280 9.54 8.99 -11.20
N PRO A 281 10.71 8.36 -11.42
CA PRO A 281 12.06 8.67 -10.91
C PRO A 281 12.59 10.02 -11.44
N PRO A 282 13.72 10.53 -10.91
CA PRO A 282 14.33 11.75 -11.43
C PRO A 282 14.79 11.59 -12.89
N ALA A 283 14.98 12.71 -13.59
CA ALA A 283 15.36 12.73 -15.00
C ALA A 283 16.64 11.89 -15.26
N PRO A 284 16.64 11.03 -16.30
CA PRO A 284 17.71 10.08 -16.56
C PRO A 284 19.03 10.77 -16.94
N VAL A 285 20.13 9.99 -16.95
CA VAL A 285 21.44 10.45 -17.43
C VAL A 285 21.30 10.93 -18.87
N GLY A 286 21.66 12.19 -19.13
CA GLY A 286 21.42 12.86 -20.41
C GLY A 286 20.23 13.83 -20.44
N GLY A 287 19.46 13.91 -19.35
CA GLY A 287 18.30 14.80 -19.23
C GLY A 287 17.14 14.39 -20.12
N ILE A 288 16.11 15.24 -20.17
CA ILE A 288 14.99 15.09 -21.10
C ILE A 288 15.04 16.26 -22.08
N ALA A 289 15.10 15.94 -23.37
CA ALA A 289 15.14 16.95 -24.41
C ALA A 289 13.83 17.75 -24.46
N ASP A 290 13.94 19.01 -24.87
CA ASP A 290 12.80 19.84 -25.21
C ASP A 290 11.98 19.20 -26.35
N ASN A 291 10.66 19.38 -26.33
CA ASN A 291 9.70 18.78 -27.27
C ASN A 291 9.65 17.24 -27.28
N ALA A 292 10.24 16.57 -26.29
CA ALA A 292 10.12 15.12 -26.16
C ALA A 292 8.65 14.72 -25.99
N SER A 293 8.19 13.77 -26.79
CA SER A 293 6.80 13.30 -26.75
C SER A 293 6.53 12.51 -25.48
N ILE A 294 5.44 12.87 -24.79
CA ILE A 294 4.97 12.25 -23.56
C ILE A 294 3.76 11.37 -23.91
N ASN A 295 3.89 10.08 -23.68
CA ASN A 295 2.77 9.14 -23.80
C ASN A 295 2.16 8.88 -22.42
N VAL A 296 0.93 9.36 -22.21
CA VAL A 296 0.18 9.18 -20.96
C VAL A 296 -0.57 7.85 -20.99
N ILE A 297 -0.40 7.05 -19.94
CA ILE A 297 -1.02 5.74 -19.82
C ILE A 297 -2.50 5.86 -19.43
N GLY A 298 -3.34 4.95 -19.93
CA GLY A 298 -4.77 4.88 -19.66
C GLY A 298 -5.13 4.57 -18.20
N SER A 299 -6.42 4.72 -17.87
CA SER A 299 -6.98 4.13 -16.66
C SER A 299 -6.75 2.62 -16.66
N HIS A 300 -6.46 2.04 -15.51
CA HIS A 300 -6.07 0.63 -15.39
C HIS A 300 -6.35 0.10 -13.98
N THR A 301 -6.39 -1.22 -13.86
CA THR A 301 -6.33 -1.90 -12.57
C THR A 301 -4.86 -2.12 -12.19
N PRO A 302 -4.35 -1.51 -11.09
CA PRO A 302 -2.95 -1.60 -10.71
C PRO A 302 -2.69 -2.85 -9.86
N ASN A 303 -2.41 -3.99 -10.51
CA ASN A 303 -1.87 -5.14 -9.80
C ASN A 303 -0.46 -4.81 -9.29
N LEU A 304 -0.08 -5.29 -8.11
CA LEU A 304 1.16 -4.85 -7.45
C LEU A 304 2.15 -5.99 -7.28
N ALA A 305 3.36 -5.81 -7.82
CA ALA A 305 4.49 -6.69 -7.56
C ALA A 305 5.55 -5.94 -6.76
N PHE A 306 5.93 -6.44 -5.60
CA PHE A 306 6.88 -5.73 -4.72
C PHE A 306 7.73 -6.67 -3.88
N HIS A 307 8.88 -6.18 -3.44
CA HIS A 307 9.65 -6.80 -2.37
C HIS A 307 9.14 -6.34 -1.00
N LYS A 308 9.22 -7.18 0.04
CA LYS A 308 8.76 -6.85 1.41
C LYS A 308 9.23 -5.47 1.93
N ASP A 309 10.46 -5.08 1.58
CA ASP A 309 11.06 -3.78 1.97
C ASP A 309 10.64 -2.57 1.11
N ALA A 310 9.73 -2.73 0.14
CA ALA A 310 9.25 -1.61 -0.68
C ALA A 310 8.34 -0.68 0.12
N PHE A 311 7.49 -1.25 0.97
CA PHE A 311 6.50 -0.54 1.78
C PHE A 311 6.71 -0.82 3.26
N CYS A 312 6.41 0.18 4.09
CA CYS A 312 6.39 0.04 5.52
C CYS A 312 5.01 0.37 6.07
N LEU A 313 4.53 -0.49 6.97
CA LEU A 313 3.36 -0.23 7.81
C LEU A 313 3.82 -0.10 9.26
N VAL A 314 3.40 0.98 9.89
CA VAL A 314 3.63 1.27 11.29
C VAL A 314 2.26 1.37 11.96
N ILE A 315 2.04 0.56 13.00
CA ILE A 315 0.80 0.59 13.79
C ILE A 315 1.19 0.79 15.24
N ARG A 316 0.46 1.66 15.94
CA ARG A 316 0.66 1.94 17.36
C ARG A 316 -0.69 2.00 18.08
N SER A 317 -0.68 1.67 19.36
CA SER A 317 -1.77 2.04 20.25
C SER A 317 -1.70 3.54 20.55
N LEU A 318 -2.88 4.16 20.68
CA LEU A 318 -2.96 5.50 21.25
C LEU A 318 -2.65 5.44 22.74
N LYS A 319 -1.98 6.46 23.25
CA LYS A 319 -1.73 6.61 24.68
C LYS A 319 -3.06 6.54 25.45
N GLU A 320 -3.09 5.72 26.50
CA GLU A 320 -4.26 5.61 27.37
C GLU A 320 -4.48 6.93 28.10
N GLU A 321 -5.73 7.41 28.08
CA GLU A 321 -6.21 8.47 28.96
C GLU A 321 -7.07 7.79 30.03
N GLU A 322 -6.82 8.08 31.31
CA GLU A 322 -7.72 7.64 32.37
C GLU A 322 -9.06 8.36 32.21
N SER A 323 -10.13 7.59 31.99
CA SER A 323 -11.48 8.11 31.91
C SER A 323 -12.29 7.58 33.08
N GLU A 324 -12.91 8.47 33.84
CA GLU A 324 -13.77 8.11 34.97
C GLU A 324 -15.09 7.46 34.52
N SER A 325 -15.47 7.62 33.24
CA SER A 325 -16.78 7.22 32.70
C SER A 325 -16.71 6.21 31.56
N SER A 326 -15.52 5.92 31.00
CA SER A 326 -15.35 4.94 29.94
C SER A 326 -14.33 3.86 30.33
N THR A 327 -14.59 2.63 29.88
CA THR A 327 -13.67 1.51 30.04
C THR A 327 -12.88 1.39 28.75
N ILE A 328 -11.56 1.60 28.84
CA ILE A 328 -10.62 1.46 27.73
C ILE A 328 -9.83 0.17 27.94
N ALA A 329 -9.73 -0.63 26.89
CA ALA A 329 -8.90 -1.83 26.85
C ALA A 329 -8.09 -1.85 25.55
N VAL A 330 -6.81 -2.16 25.64
CA VAL A 330 -5.97 -2.43 24.48
C VAL A 330 -5.78 -3.94 24.36
N ALA A 331 -6.02 -4.45 23.15
CA ALA A 331 -5.81 -5.84 22.78
C ALA A 331 -4.71 -5.91 21.73
N LYS A 332 -3.97 -7.01 21.71
CA LYS A 332 -2.98 -7.27 20.68
C LYS A 332 -3.21 -8.66 20.09
N ASP A 333 -3.20 -8.76 18.77
CA ASP A 333 -3.17 -10.10 18.14
C ASP A 333 -1.82 -10.76 18.42
N PRO A 334 -1.74 -11.95 19.03
CA PRO A 334 -0.48 -12.62 19.31
C PRO A 334 0.32 -13.00 18.06
N ILE A 335 -0.31 -13.10 16.88
CA ILE A 335 0.35 -13.49 15.63
C ILE A 335 0.63 -12.28 14.74
N SER A 336 -0.40 -11.47 14.44
CA SER A 336 -0.16 -10.25 13.64
C SER A 336 0.45 -9.11 14.46
N ASN A 337 0.51 -9.18 15.79
CA ASN A 337 1.10 -8.15 16.66
C ASN A 337 0.48 -6.75 16.46
N ILE A 338 -0.78 -6.68 15.99
CA ILE A 338 -1.49 -5.42 15.74
C ILE A 338 -2.19 -5.01 17.04
N PRO A 339 -1.91 -3.81 17.58
CA PRO A 339 -2.66 -3.28 18.69
C PRO A 339 -4.01 -2.74 18.21
N LEU A 340 -5.08 -3.14 18.88
CA LEU A 340 -6.43 -2.64 18.71
C LEU A 340 -6.91 -2.08 20.04
N ARG A 341 -7.42 -0.85 20.04
CA ARG A 341 -8.02 -0.26 21.22
C ARG A 341 -9.54 -0.36 21.16
N VAL A 342 -10.13 -0.70 22.29
CA VAL A 342 -11.58 -0.79 22.49
C VAL A 342 -11.95 0.14 23.62
N GLU A 343 -12.93 1.00 23.37
CA GLU A 343 -13.53 1.85 24.38
C GLU A 343 -15.04 1.58 24.45
N THR A 344 -15.54 1.40 25.66
CA THR A 344 -16.98 1.30 25.91
C THR A 344 -17.41 2.27 27.00
N TRP A 345 -18.55 2.92 26.77
CA TRP A 345 -19.19 3.79 27.75
C TRP A 345 -20.71 3.67 27.65
N ARG A 346 -21.40 4.11 28.70
CA ARG A 346 -22.87 4.13 28.74
C ARG A 346 -23.34 5.57 28.82
N GLU A 347 -24.29 5.94 27.97
CA GLU A 347 -24.96 7.24 28.06
C GLU A 347 -26.26 7.05 28.86
N SER A 348 -26.25 7.50 30.12
CA SER A 348 -27.37 7.29 31.05
C SER A 348 -28.66 7.97 30.59
N GLY A 349 -28.56 9.13 29.93
CA GLY A 349 -29.72 9.87 29.41
C GLY A 349 -30.46 9.19 28.26
N LYS A 350 -29.81 8.28 27.54
CA LYS A 350 -30.41 7.53 26.42
C LYS A 350 -30.63 6.04 26.73
N ALA A 351 -30.13 5.55 27.87
CA ALA A 351 -30.09 4.13 28.20
C ALA A 351 -29.44 3.27 27.09
N THR A 352 -28.37 3.82 26.49
CA THR A 352 -27.65 3.21 25.37
C THR A 352 -26.19 2.95 25.76
N ARG A 353 -25.65 1.82 25.33
CA ARG A 353 -24.23 1.49 25.47
C ARG A 353 -23.52 1.61 24.13
N PHE A 354 -22.35 2.23 24.15
CA PHE A 354 -21.51 2.45 22.99
C PHE A 354 -20.27 1.57 23.04
N TRP A 355 -19.85 1.14 21.85
CA TRP A 355 -18.62 0.39 21.61
C TRP A 355 -17.86 1.08 20.49
N ARG A 356 -16.60 1.44 20.75
CA ARG A 356 -15.70 2.07 19.77
C ARG A 356 -14.43 1.25 19.66
N PHE A 357 -14.09 0.87 18.44
CA PHE A 357 -12.83 0.23 18.08
C PHE A 357 -12.00 1.24 17.32
N ASP A 358 -10.75 1.44 17.72
CA ASP A 358 -9.88 2.39 17.05
C ASP A 358 -8.45 1.92 16.89
N ILE A 359 -7.82 2.43 15.83
CA ILE A 359 -6.46 2.09 15.42
C ILE A 359 -5.74 3.35 14.92
N LEU A 360 -4.47 3.46 15.29
CA LEU A 360 -3.57 4.48 14.77
C LEU A 360 -2.50 3.79 13.91
N TYR A 361 -2.44 4.15 12.64
CA TYR A 361 -1.46 3.61 11.72
C TYR A 361 -0.88 4.70 10.80
N GLY A 362 0.26 4.39 10.23
CA GLY A 362 0.96 5.17 9.24
C GLY A 362 1.60 4.22 8.23
N PHE A 363 1.67 4.65 6.98
CA PHE A 363 2.26 3.85 5.92
C PHE A 363 3.09 4.73 5.00
N ALA A 364 4.17 4.18 4.46
CA ALA A 364 5.01 4.89 3.52
C ALA A 364 5.66 3.94 2.53
N THR A 365 5.91 4.44 1.32
CA THR A 365 6.80 3.82 0.34
C THR A 365 8.23 4.12 0.74
N LEU A 366 9.00 3.10 1.14
CA LEU A 366 10.40 3.23 1.51
C LEU A 366 11.28 3.38 0.26
N ARG A 367 11.05 2.50 -0.73
CA ARG A 367 11.83 2.43 -1.97
C ARG A 367 10.91 2.07 -3.14
N PRO A 368 10.48 3.06 -3.94
CA PRO A 368 9.60 2.81 -5.08
C PRO A 368 10.23 1.90 -6.15
N GLU A 369 11.56 1.77 -6.20
CA GLU A 369 12.28 0.90 -7.15
C GLU A 369 12.08 -0.60 -6.91
N LEU A 370 11.71 -0.95 -5.67
CA LEU A 370 11.47 -2.33 -5.28
C LEU A 370 10.06 -2.81 -5.62
N ALA A 371 9.25 -1.97 -6.27
CA ALA A 371 7.89 -2.26 -6.66
C ALA A 371 7.64 -1.95 -8.14
N ALA A 372 6.69 -2.67 -8.72
CA ALA A 372 6.23 -2.49 -10.09
C ALA A 372 4.72 -2.76 -10.18
N ARG A 373 4.05 -2.05 -11.08
CA ARG A 373 2.63 -2.25 -11.38
C ARG A 373 2.47 -3.18 -12.59
N LEU A 374 1.63 -4.18 -12.46
CA LEU A 374 1.15 -4.97 -13.59
C LEU A 374 -0.21 -4.39 -14.00
N LEU A 375 -0.23 -3.73 -15.15
CA LEU A 375 -1.43 -3.05 -15.67
C LEU A 375 -2.47 -4.08 -16.09
N GLY A 376 -3.71 -3.89 -15.63
CA GLY A 376 -4.90 -4.58 -16.11
C GLY A 376 -5.95 -3.66 -16.70
#